data_AF-A0A5C7JGI2-F1
#
_entry.id   AF-A0A5C7JGI2-F1
#
_cell.length_a   1.000
_cell.length_b   1.000
_cell.length_c   1.000
_cell.angle_alpha   90.00
_cell.angle_beta   90.00
_cell.angle_gamma   90.00
#
_symmetry.space_group_name_H-M   'P 1'
#
loop_
_entity.id
_entity.type
_entity.pdbx_description
1 polymer ?
#
loop_
_entity_poly.entity_id
_entity_poly.type
_entity_poly.pdbx_seq_one_letter_code
_entity_poly.pdbx_strand_id
1 'polypeptide(L)'
;MASKHILSLEVPTVTNCEILSIRDTSQYTDLMPVDCPELLVTVPGFNGPSLISVSKDFYVNLTGCELGLQTENCDTERVSLPDGVYIIRYSVSPNDKVYVEYNHLRVTNILSLYHKVLCDIDLATCEPFSDKKDLLEEVQYIRTLIDGAVAKVEYCNSPSIGMDMYNYALKRLNKLVCNTRGCH
;
A
#
# COMPACT_ATOMS: atom_id res chain seq x y z
N MET A 1 -30.60 0.78 -21.39
CA MET A 1 -29.35 1.23 -20.72
C MET A 1 -28.23 0.41 -21.34
N ALA A 2 -27.15 1.04 -21.80
CA ALA A 2 -26.02 0.31 -22.38
C ALA A 2 -25.33 -0.48 -21.26
N SER A 3 -25.26 -1.80 -21.41
CA SER A 3 -24.56 -2.66 -20.46
C SER A 3 -23.05 -2.45 -20.61
N LYS A 4 -22.36 -2.18 -19.50
CA LYS A 4 -20.91 -1.96 -19.46
C LYS A 4 -20.31 -2.69 -18.27
N HIS A 5 -19.05 -3.12 -18.39
CA HIS A 5 -18.29 -3.58 -17.23
C HIS A 5 -18.05 -2.39 -16.29
N ILE A 6 -18.18 -2.62 -14.99
CA ILE A 6 -17.81 -1.68 -13.94
C ILE A 6 -16.55 -2.24 -13.31
N LEU A 7 -15.39 -1.76 -13.75
CA LEU A 7 -14.13 -2.22 -13.21
C LEU A 7 -13.91 -1.63 -11.81
N SER A 8 -13.38 -2.45 -10.90
CA SER A 8 -13.09 -2.08 -9.52
C SER A 8 -12.01 -3.01 -8.97
N LEU A 9 -11.04 -2.42 -8.27
CA LEU A 9 -10.01 -3.17 -7.57
C LEU A 9 -10.05 -2.88 -6.07
N GLU A 10 -9.68 -3.87 -5.27
CA GLU A 10 -9.42 -3.72 -3.85
C GLU A 10 -7.97 -4.11 -3.56
N VAL A 11 -7.26 -3.24 -2.85
CA VAL A 11 -5.86 -3.44 -2.47
C VAL A 11 -5.77 -3.41 -0.95
N PRO A 12 -5.90 -4.57 -0.28
CA PRO A 12 -5.90 -4.60 1.18
C PRO A 12 -4.52 -4.24 1.74
N THR A 13 -4.51 -3.48 2.83
CA THR A 13 -3.30 -3.29 3.62
C THR A 13 -2.95 -4.59 4.34
N VAL A 14 -1.84 -5.21 3.95
CA VAL A 14 -1.32 -6.44 4.57
C VAL A 14 -0.19 -6.12 5.55
N THR A 15 0.00 -6.99 6.54
CA THR A 15 1.11 -6.92 7.51
C THR A 15 2.42 -7.48 6.95
N ASN A 16 2.35 -8.28 5.88
CA ASN A 16 3.52 -8.86 5.24
C ASN A 16 4.22 -7.81 4.34
N CYS A 17 5.46 -7.47 4.68
CA CYS A 17 6.25 -6.48 3.94
C CYS A 17 6.68 -6.93 2.54
N GLU A 18 6.59 -8.20 2.20
CA GLU A 18 7.12 -8.79 0.95
C GLU A 18 6.05 -9.05 -0.12
N ILE A 19 4.78 -8.80 0.21
CA ILE A 19 3.63 -9.11 -0.65
C ILE A 19 2.76 -7.87 -0.86
N LEU A 20 2.28 -7.69 -2.08
CA LEU A 20 1.20 -6.78 -2.44
C LEU A 20 0.03 -7.61 -2.99
N SER A 21 -1.08 -7.61 -2.27
CA SER A 21 -2.28 -8.33 -2.68
C SER A 21 -3.21 -7.40 -3.46
N ILE A 22 -3.74 -7.86 -4.60
CA ILE A 22 -4.69 -7.11 -5.42
C ILE A 22 -5.85 -8.03 -5.78
N ARG A 23 -7.06 -7.58 -5.48
CA ARG A 23 -8.30 -8.31 -5.72
C ARG A 23 -9.17 -7.57 -6.72
N ASP A 24 -9.68 -8.30 -7.69
CA ASP A 24 -10.74 -7.84 -8.57
C ASP A 24 -12.09 -7.83 -7.84
N THR A 25 -12.74 -6.68 -7.82
CA THR A 25 -14.10 -6.49 -7.28
C THR A 25 -15.06 -5.93 -8.34
N SER A 26 -14.68 -6.04 -9.61
CA SER A 26 -15.42 -5.54 -10.75
C SER A 26 -16.77 -6.24 -10.91
N GLN A 27 -17.75 -5.51 -11.46
CA GLN A 27 -19.02 -6.09 -11.91
C GLN A 27 -19.00 -6.24 -13.43
N TYR A 28 -19.03 -7.47 -13.89
CA TYR A 28 -19.01 -7.78 -15.31
C TYR A 28 -20.43 -8.02 -15.84
N THR A 29 -20.69 -7.56 -17.06
CA THR A 29 -21.92 -7.87 -17.79
C THR A 29 -21.74 -9.15 -18.60
N ASP A 30 -22.73 -10.05 -18.57
CA ASP A 30 -22.71 -11.29 -19.38
C ASP A 30 -22.91 -11.02 -20.88
N LEU A 31 -23.36 -9.81 -21.24
CA LEU A 31 -23.62 -9.40 -22.61
C LEU A 31 -22.36 -9.11 -23.44
N MET A 32 -21.19 -9.02 -22.79
CA MET A 32 -19.90 -8.79 -23.46
C MET A 32 -18.81 -9.67 -22.81
N PRO A 33 -17.97 -10.34 -23.61
CA PRO A 33 -16.87 -11.11 -23.05
C PRO A 33 -15.81 -10.19 -22.44
N VAL A 34 -15.19 -10.66 -21.35
CA VAL A 34 -13.97 -10.04 -20.81
C VAL A 34 -12.81 -10.53 -21.66
N ASP A 35 -12.27 -9.65 -22.49
CA ASP A 35 -11.18 -9.98 -23.41
C ASP A 35 -9.94 -9.16 -23.09
N CYS A 36 -8.76 -9.76 -23.25
CA CYS A 36 -7.44 -9.19 -22.96
C CYS A 36 -7.35 -8.35 -21.66
N PRO A 37 -7.61 -8.95 -20.48
CA PRO A 37 -7.43 -8.25 -19.20
C PRO A 37 -5.95 -7.93 -18.96
N GLU A 38 -5.66 -6.66 -18.64
CA GLU A 38 -4.30 -6.18 -18.36
C GLU A 38 -4.26 -5.52 -16.97
N LEU A 39 -3.39 -6.03 -16.09
CA LEU A 39 -3.07 -5.40 -14.81
C LEU A 39 -1.65 -4.83 -14.89
N LEU A 40 -1.56 -3.50 -14.81
CA LEU A 40 -0.32 -2.75 -14.84
C LEU A 40 -0.05 -2.19 -13.45
N VAL A 41 1.13 -2.49 -12.89
CA VAL A 41 1.54 -1.99 -11.57
C VAL A 41 2.86 -1.23 -11.71
N THR A 42 2.84 0.06 -11.40
CA THR A 42 4.05 0.89 -11.28
C THR A 42 4.44 0.99 -9.82
N VAL A 43 5.63 0.51 -9.50
CA VAL A 43 6.20 0.59 -8.14
C VAL A 43 6.81 1.98 -7.87
N PRO A 44 6.89 2.40 -6.59
CA PRO A 44 7.47 3.70 -6.23
C PRO A 44 8.91 3.85 -6.72
N GLY A 45 9.22 4.97 -7.38
CA GLY A 45 10.56 5.29 -7.87
C GLY A 45 10.92 4.71 -9.25
N PHE A 46 10.00 4.00 -9.91
CA PHE A 46 10.19 3.46 -11.26
C PHE A 46 9.37 4.24 -12.29
N ASN A 47 9.89 4.29 -13.53
CA ASN A 47 9.31 5.08 -14.61
C ASN A 47 8.34 4.27 -15.51
N GLY A 48 8.20 2.96 -15.29
CA GLY A 48 7.37 2.08 -16.13
C GLY A 48 6.63 1.02 -15.32
N PRO A 49 5.43 0.59 -15.77
CA PRO A 49 4.66 -0.45 -15.11
C PRO A 49 5.16 -1.85 -15.45
N SER A 50 4.98 -2.76 -14.50
CA SER A 50 5.09 -4.20 -14.70
C SER A 50 3.73 -4.75 -15.14
N LEU A 51 3.70 -5.51 -16.24
CA LEU A 51 2.50 -6.17 -16.75
C LEU A 51 2.30 -7.50 -16.05
N ILE A 52 1.17 -7.64 -15.36
CA ILE A 52 0.77 -8.84 -14.63
C ILE A 52 -0.35 -9.53 -15.39
N SER A 53 -0.12 -10.78 -15.78
CA SER A 53 -1.13 -11.63 -16.41
C SER A 53 -2.21 -12.01 -15.39
N VAL A 54 -3.45 -11.60 -15.64
CA VAL A 54 -4.61 -11.88 -14.77
C VAL A 54 -5.80 -12.41 -15.56
N SER A 55 -6.73 -13.08 -14.88
CA SER A 55 -8.03 -13.48 -15.43
C SER A 55 -9.16 -12.68 -14.78
N LYS A 56 -10.39 -12.76 -15.28
CA LYS A 56 -11.58 -12.23 -14.57
C LYS A 56 -11.64 -12.77 -13.13
N ASP A 57 -12.10 -11.93 -12.19
CA ASP A 57 -12.34 -12.28 -10.78
C ASP A 57 -11.05 -12.73 -10.05
N PHE A 58 -9.90 -12.18 -10.46
CA PHE A 58 -8.60 -12.55 -9.91
C PHE A 58 -8.42 -12.12 -8.45
N TYR A 59 -7.57 -12.88 -7.75
CA TYR A 59 -6.95 -12.45 -6.50
C TYR A 59 -5.49 -12.86 -6.51
N VAL A 60 -4.59 -11.89 -6.67
CA VAL A 60 -3.16 -12.13 -6.86
C VAL A 60 -2.36 -11.59 -5.70
N ASN A 61 -1.29 -12.30 -5.36
CA ASN A 61 -0.27 -11.90 -4.39
C ASN A 61 1.03 -11.66 -5.14
N LEU A 62 1.39 -10.39 -5.33
CA LEU A 62 2.57 -9.98 -6.08
C LEU A 62 3.75 -9.86 -5.12
N THR A 63 4.90 -10.39 -5.54
CA THR A 63 6.18 -10.27 -4.84
C THR A 63 7.11 -9.32 -5.59
N GLY A 64 8.33 -9.12 -5.07
CA GLY A 64 9.34 -8.32 -5.75
C GLY A 64 9.67 -8.82 -7.16
N CYS A 65 9.51 -10.12 -7.45
CA CYS A 65 9.79 -10.67 -8.76
C CYS A 65 8.76 -10.29 -9.82
N GLU A 66 7.47 -10.44 -9.53
CA GLU A 66 6.40 -10.01 -10.45
C GLU A 66 6.43 -8.49 -10.68
N LEU A 67 6.89 -7.74 -9.68
CA LEU A 67 6.98 -6.29 -9.72
C LEU A 67 8.28 -5.77 -10.36
N GLY A 68 9.24 -6.65 -10.69
CA GLY A 68 10.52 -6.26 -11.29
C GLY A 68 11.52 -5.63 -10.32
N LEU A 69 11.30 -5.76 -9.00
CA LEU A 69 12.22 -5.34 -7.93
C LEU A 69 13.31 -6.37 -7.63
N GLN A 70 13.07 -7.64 -7.99
CA GLN A 70 13.97 -8.77 -7.79
C GLN A 70 14.05 -9.57 -9.09
N THR A 71 15.27 -9.88 -9.55
CA THR A 71 15.50 -10.62 -10.80
C THR A 71 16.14 -12.00 -10.59
N GLU A 72 16.55 -12.30 -9.36
CA GLU A 72 17.24 -13.53 -9.00
C GLU A 72 16.57 -14.17 -7.78
N ASN A 73 16.73 -15.48 -7.60
CA ASN A 73 16.26 -16.22 -6.41
C ASN A 73 14.75 -16.11 -6.12
N CYS A 74 13.91 -15.88 -7.13
CA CYS A 74 12.46 -15.68 -6.98
C CYS A 74 11.72 -16.85 -6.29
N ASP A 75 12.28 -18.06 -6.36
CA ASP A 75 11.69 -19.25 -5.76
C ASP A 75 12.15 -19.51 -4.31
N THR A 76 13.22 -18.85 -3.86
CA THR A 76 13.88 -19.15 -2.58
C THR A 76 13.89 -17.96 -1.62
N GLU A 77 13.87 -16.74 -2.14
CA GLU A 77 13.97 -15.51 -1.36
C GLU A 77 12.94 -14.48 -1.82
N ARG A 78 12.51 -13.63 -0.88
CA ARG A 78 11.62 -12.51 -1.17
C ARG A 78 12.22 -11.22 -0.61
N VAL A 79 12.17 -10.18 -1.42
CA VAL A 79 12.54 -8.83 -0.98
C VAL A 79 11.35 -8.09 -0.38
N SER A 80 11.62 -7.28 0.64
CA SER A 80 10.62 -6.34 1.17
C SER A 80 10.26 -5.33 0.09
N LEU A 81 8.96 -5.15 -0.14
CA LEU A 81 8.45 -4.15 -1.06
C LEU A 81 8.58 -2.76 -0.43
N PRO A 82 8.98 -1.72 -1.18
CA PRO A 82 9.10 -0.37 -0.66
C PRO A 82 7.72 0.21 -0.33
N ASP A 83 7.66 1.03 0.71
CA ASP A 83 6.53 1.91 0.95
C ASP A 83 6.57 3.10 -0.02
N GLY A 84 5.41 3.61 -0.38
CA GLY A 84 5.27 4.70 -1.36
C GLY A 84 4.03 4.54 -2.23
N VAL A 85 3.88 5.42 -3.21
CA VAL A 85 2.73 5.43 -4.11
C VAL A 85 2.91 4.41 -5.23
N TYR A 86 2.06 3.39 -5.24
CA TYR A 86 1.89 2.44 -6.32
C TYR A 86 0.79 2.95 -7.25
N ILE A 87 1.03 2.91 -8.56
CA ILE A 87 0.00 3.21 -9.56
C ILE A 87 -0.48 1.88 -10.12
N ILE A 88 -1.75 1.56 -9.87
CA ILE A 88 -2.34 0.27 -10.24
C ILE A 88 -3.43 0.55 -11.25
N ARG A 89 -3.22 0.10 -12.48
CA ARG A 89 -4.17 0.23 -13.58
C ARG A 89 -4.67 -1.14 -14.00
N TYR A 90 -5.98 -1.29 -14.08
CA TYR A 90 -6.63 -2.47 -14.64
C TYR A 90 -7.51 -2.10 -15.81
N SER A 91 -7.40 -2.84 -16.91
CA SER A 91 -8.17 -2.62 -18.13
C SER A 91 -8.62 -3.92 -18.78
N VAL A 92 -9.69 -3.82 -19.57
CA VAL A 92 -10.20 -4.89 -20.43
C VAL A 92 -10.44 -4.34 -21.84
N SER A 93 -10.38 -5.19 -22.85
CA SER A 93 -10.54 -4.78 -24.24
C SER A 93 -11.89 -4.09 -24.48
N PRO A 94 -11.94 -2.91 -25.11
CA PRO A 94 -10.80 -2.10 -25.56
C PRO A 94 -10.07 -1.36 -24.40
N ASN A 95 -8.78 -1.66 -24.21
CA ASN A 95 -7.96 -1.26 -23.06
C ASN A 95 -7.72 0.27 -22.93
N ASP A 96 -7.95 1.01 -24.00
CA ASP A 96 -7.88 2.48 -24.05
C ASP A 96 -9.17 3.16 -23.54
N LYS A 97 -10.27 2.41 -23.41
CA LYS A 97 -11.59 2.95 -23.04
C LYS A 97 -12.16 2.36 -21.77
N VAL A 98 -11.86 1.09 -21.48
CA VAL A 98 -12.40 0.38 -20.31
C VAL A 98 -11.26 0.11 -19.34
N TYR A 99 -10.94 1.11 -18.52
CA TYR A 99 -9.89 1.00 -17.52
C TYR A 99 -10.23 1.78 -16.24
N VAL A 100 -9.59 1.37 -15.15
CA VAL A 100 -9.52 2.08 -13.88
C VAL A 100 -8.06 2.19 -13.47
N GLU A 101 -7.72 3.29 -12.80
CA GLU A 101 -6.39 3.54 -12.28
C GLU A 101 -6.50 4.07 -10.86
N TYR A 102 -5.72 3.50 -9.95
CA TYR A 102 -5.69 3.85 -8.54
C TYR A 102 -4.28 4.23 -8.13
N ASN A 103 -4.17 5.32 -7.39
CA ASN A 103 -2.97 5.60 -6.59
C ASN A 103 -3.17 4.91 -5.25
N HIS A 104 -2.31 3.94 -4.92
CA HIS A 104 -2.31 3.23 -3.65
C HIS A 104 -1.07 3.62 -2.84
N LEU A 105 -1.24 4.18 -1.65
CA LEU A 105 -0.11 4.47 -0.78
C LEU A 105 0.16 3.26 0.10
N ARG A 106 1.20 2.51 -0.23
CA ARG A 106 1.65 1.41 0.62
C ARG A 106 2.38 1.95 1.85
N VAL A 107 1.89 1.58 3.03
CA VAL A 107 2.40 2.00 4.35
C VAL A 107 2.80 0.82 5.26
N THR A 108 2.98 -0.37 4.69
CA THR A 108 3.19 -1.59 5.47
C THR A 108 4.49 -1.56 6.29
N ASN A 109 5.58 -1.01 5.76
CA ASN A 109 6.84 -0.94 6.49
C ASN A 109 6.76 0.07 7.65
N ILE A 110 6.22 1.27 7.41
CA ILE A 110 6.06 2.27 8.48
C ILE A 110 5.09 1.78 9.56
N LEU A 111 4.01 1.07 9.19
CA LEU A 111 3.08 0.49 10.15
C LEU A 111 3.73 -0.63 10.96
N SER A 112 4.57 -1.45 10.34
CA SER A 112 5.33 -2.46 11.07
C SER A 112 6.27 -1.84 12.10
N LEU A 113 6.92 -0.71 11.75
CA LEU A 113 7.74 0.05 12.70
C LEU A 113 6.90 0.69 13.81
N TYR A 114 5.76 1.26 13.45
CA TYR A 114 4.81 1.86 14.39
C TYR A 114 4.31 0.84 15.42
N HIS A 115 3.93 -0.36 14.97
CA HIS A 115 3.49 -1.43 15.86
C HIS A 115 4.62 -1.93 16.77
N LYS A 116 5.88 -1.97 16.29
CA LYS A 116 7.03 -2.28 17.16
C LYS A 116 7.17 -1.26 18.30
N VAL A 117 7.03 0.03 18.01
CA VAL A 117 7.06 1.08 19.04
C VAL A 117 5.89 0.92 20.02
N LEU A 118 4.68 0.65 19.53
CA LEU A 118 3.52 0.39 20.39
C LEU A 118 3.73 -0.81 21.31
N CYS A 119 4.34 -1.89 20.82
CA CYS A 119 4.64 -3.06 21.66
C CYS A 119 5.64 -2.76 22.78
N ASP A 120 6.52 -1.75 22.61
CA ASP A 120 7.44 -1.32 23.66
C ASP A 120 6.77 -0.39 24.69
N ILE A 121 5.66 0.26 24.31
CA ILE A 121 4.86 1.05 25.24
C ILE A 121 4.05 0.06 26.07
N ASP A 122 4.44 -0.10 27.33
CA ASP A 122 3.69 -0.86 28.32
C ASP A 122 2.36 -0.16 28.65
N LEU A 123 1.37 -0.47 27.81
CA LEU A 123 -0.04 -0.10 27.93
C LEU A 123 -0.70 -1.10 28.88
N ALA A 124 -0.66 -0.80 30.18
CA ALA A 124 -1.47 -1.50 31.16
C ALA A 124 -2.98 -1.20 30.92
N THR A 125 -3.87 -1.96 31.56
CA THR A 125 -5.32 -1.70 31.52
C THR A 125 -5.74 -0.42 32.27
N CYS A 126 -4.79 0.40 32.70
CA CYS A 126 -4.99 1.65 33.42
C CYS A 126 -4.30 2.80 32.68
N GLU A 127 -4.76 4.03 32.94
CA GLU A 127 -4.21 5.23 32.31
C GLU A 127 -2.69 5.34 32.62
N PRO A 128 -1.84 5.48 31.59
CA PRO A 128 -0.40 5.56 31.78
C PRO A 128 0.00 6.81 32.59
N PHE A 129 1.01 6.69 33.46
CA PHE A 129 1.60 7.83 34.19
C PHE A 129 2.09 8.94 33.22
N SER A 130 2.19 10.18 33.71
CA SER A 130 2.40 11.41 32.92
C SER A 130 3.44 11.29 31.80
N ASP A 131 4.58 10.65 32.06
CA ASP A 131 5.70 10.63 31.11
C ASP A 131 5.45 9.65 29.94
N LYS A 132 4.62 8.62 30.15
CA LYS A 132 4.15 7.71 29.10
C LYS A 132 3.02 8.33 28.27
N LYS A 133 2.36 9.38 28.77
CA LYS A 133 1.26 10.07 28.08
C LYS A 133 1.76 10.87 26.88
N ASP A 134 2.84 11.63 27.04
CA ASP A 134 3.42 12.42 25.93
C ASP A 134 3.90 11.52 24.78
N LEU A 135 4.51 10.38 25.12
CA LEU A 135 4.91 9.37 24.13
C LEU A 135 3.69 8.78 23.41
N LEU A 136 2.62 8.48 24.14
CA LEU A 136 1.38 7.96 23.57
C LEU A 136 0.71 8.98 22.64
N GLU A 137 0.62 10.25 23.05
CA GLU A 137 0.08 11.34 22.23
C GLU A 137 0.88 11.52 20.93
N GLU A 138 2.21 11.45 21.02
CA GLU A 138 3.08 11.52 19.86
C GLU A 138 2.85 10.35 18.89
N VAL A 139 2.74 9.12 19.41
CA VAL A 139 2.47 7.93 18.59
C VAL A 139 1.09 8.01 17.94
N GLN A 140 0.07 8.50 18.65
CA GLN A 140 -1.28 8.73 18.08
C GLN A 140 -1.25 9.79 16.97
N TYR A 141 -0.49 10.87 17.15
CA TYR A 141 -0.32 11.89 16.12
C TYR A 141 0.40 11.33 14.88
N ILE A 142 1.45 10.52 15.06
CA ILE A 142 2.12 9.82 13.96
C ILE A 142 1.14 8.93 13.20
N ARG A 143 0.27 8.18 13.90
CA ARG A 143 -0.77 7.37 13.26
C ARG A 143 -1.70 8.21 12.40
N THR A 144 -2.15 9.35 12.95
CA THR A 144 -3.01 10.30 12.22
C THR A 144 -2.33 10.84 10.96
N LEU A 145 -1.01 11.09 10.99
CA LEU A 145 -0.26 11.49 9.81
C LEU A 145 -0.19 10.38 8.75
N ILE A 146 -0.01 9.12 9.16
CA ILE A 146 0.01 7.97 8.24
C ILE A 146 -1.36 7.80 7.57
N ASP A 147 -2.44 7.79 8.36
CA ASP A 147 -3.80 7.66 7.83
C ASP A 147 -4.17 8.87 6.96
N GLY A 148 -3.73 10.06 7.35
CA GLY A 148 -3.88 11.28 6.55
C GLY A 148 -3.11 11.23 5.22
N ALA A 149 -1.91 10.65 5.21
CA ALA A 149 -1.13 10.44 3.99
C ALA A 149 -1.88 9.51 3.01
N VAL A 150 -2.40 8.38 3.51
CA VAL A 150 -3.22 7.44 2.72
C VAL A 150 -4.45 8.15 2.16
N ALA A 151 -5.17 8.90 3.00
CA ALA A 151 -6.33 9.69 2.57
C ALA A 151 -5.98 10.67 1.44
N LYS A 152 -4.82 11.34 1.53
CA LYS A 152 -4.37 12.28 0.51
C LYS A 152 -4.05 11.60 -0.82
N VAL A 153 -3.39 10.45 -0.80
CA VAL A 153 -3.03 9.72 -2.02
C VAL A 153 -4.25 9.07 -2.67
N GLU A 154 -5.00 8.28 -1.91
CA GLU A 154 -5.99 7.35 -2.48
C GLU A 154 -7.37 8.00 -2.70
N TYR A 155 -7.73 8.98 -1.87
CA TYR A 155 -9.08 9.58 -1.88
C TYR A 155 -9.06 11.03 -2.38
N CYS A 156 -8.02 11.80 -2.06
CA CYS A 156 -7.89 13.20 -2.50
C CYS A 156 -7.06 13.37 -3.78
N ASN A 157 -6.54 12.28 -4.37
CA ASN A 157 -5.70 12.31 -5.57
C ASN A 157 -4.55 13.34 -5.49
N SER A 158 -3.90 13.42 -4.33
CA SER A 158 -2.78 14.32 -4.05
C SER A 158 -1.53 13.54 -3.63
N PRO A 159 -0.89 12.77 -4.54
CA PRO A 159 0.22 11.89 -4.21
C PRO A 159 1.40 12.59 -3.55
N SER A 160 1.78 13.77 -4.03
CA SER A 160 2.92 14.54 -3.50
C SER A 160 2.71 14.94 -2.05
N ILE A 161 1.56 15.54 -1.74
CA ILE A 161 1.20 15.96 -0.37
C ILE A 161 1.12 14.74 0.55
N GLY A 162 0.53 13.64 0.08
CA GLY A 162 0.49 12.39 0.84
C GLY A 162 1.89 11.87 1.17
N MET A 163 2.81 11.89 0.20
CA MET A 163 4.20 11.49 0.43
C MET A 163 4.95 12.42 1.38
N ASP A 164 4.71 13.73 1.34
CA ASP A 164 5.30 14.66 2.30
C ASP A 164 4.84 14.36 3.73
N MET A 165 3.56 14.06 3.92
CA MET A 165 3.00 13.65 5.22
C MET A 165 3.60 12.31 5.68
N TYR A 166 3.70 11.32 4.78
CA TYR A 166 4.34 10.03 5.06
C TYR A 166 5.80 10.21 5.50
N ASN A 167 6.59 10.99 4.75
CA ASN A 167 7.99 11.25 5.05
C ASN A 167 8.17 11.97 6.39
N TYR A 168 7.27 12.91 6.70
CA TYR A 168 7.26 13.58 7.99
C TYR A 168 6.95 12.60 9.13
N ALA A 169 5.94 11.75 8.98
CA ALA A 169 5.60 10.70 9.95
C ALA A 169 6.78 9.74 10.19
N LEU A 170 7.42 9.26 9.11
CA LEU A 170 8.59 8.38 9.18
C LEU A 170 9.75 9.02 9.96
N LYS A 171 10.03 10.30 9.68
CA LYS A 171 11.07 11.06 10.39
C LYS A 171 10.78 11.17 11.89
N ARG A 172 9.53 11.40 12.30
CA ARG A 172 9.15 11.46 13.72
C ARG A 172 9.25 10.08 14.38
N LEU A 173 8.76 9.04 13.70
CA LEU A 173 8.78 7.68 14.21
C LEU A 173 10.21 7.15 14.41
N ASN A 174 11.11 7.40 13.46
CA ASN A 174 12.53 7.02 13.58
C ASN A 174 13.22 7.67 14.79
N LYS A 175 12.85 8.92 15.15
CA LYS A 175 13.36 9.56 16.37
C LYS A 175 12.93 8.83 17.63
N LEU A 176 11.68 8.36 17.69
CA LEU A 176 11.19 7.58 18.83
C LEU A 176 11.91 6.24 18.98
N VAL A 177 12.14 5.54 17.87
CA VAL A 177 12.87 4.26 17.86
C VAL A 177 14.31 4.45 18.35
N CYS A 178 15.00 5.49 17.87
CA CYS A 178 16.34 5.82 18.32
C CYS A 178 16.42 6.16 19.82
N ASN A 179 15.44 6.89 20.34
CA ASN A 179 15.40 7.28 21.75
C ASN A 179 15.09 6.09 22.69
N THR A 180 14.33 5.10 22.22
CA THR A 180 13.89 3.95 23.03
C THR A 180 14.89 2.80 23.03
N ARG A 181 15.64 2.60 21.93
CA ARG A 181 16.52 1.41 21.76
C ARG A 181 17.99 1.71 21.46
N GLY A 182 18.39 2.98 21.37
CA GLY A 182 19.73 3.40 20.95
C GLY A 182 19.92 3.23 19.44
N CYS A 183 20.44 4.25 18.76
CA CYS A 183 20.79 4.12 17.35
C CYS A 183 22.10 3.31 17.24
N HIS A 184 22.11 2.24 16.45
CA HIS A 184 23.33 1.58 15.96
C HIS A 184 23.63 2.03 14.53
#